data_AF-A0A927TSV2-F1
#
_entry.id   AF-A0A927TSV2-F1
#
_cell.length_a   1.000
_cell.length_b   1.000
_cell.length_c   1.000
_cell.angle_alpha   90.00
_cell.angle_beta   90.00
_cell.angle_gamma   90.00
#
_symmetry.space_group_name_H-M   'P 1'
#
loop_
_entity.id
_entity.type
_entity.pdbx_description
1 polymer ?
#
loop_
_entity_poly.entity_id
_entity_poly.type
_entity_poly.pdbx_seq_one_letter_code
_entity_poly.pdbx_strand_id
1 'polypeptide(L)'
;MKKGKTGLALVFLLSVILTACTPELWDENLREEETGTQESENEENTEDEAVREETDNEENESKEEAESENPEENEGNAEGETYSFEEITITFPADWEDRYVIEETEDCFLVYQKASYDFSEGTGFVFAIGRSESPLYGAPSGGTIAYSPENNYYVSYPTDVCYDYDSQEISQDYMEMSADVESILRTLWIDAENVCYHTYEYIFPMSEYEMLSEEDLLMFSEHELYLGENEILARYGYHFDYPYLQAYFERCSWYEDRGDEFDSSEITLIDQNNIAMIQAMREQRNTECLTLNVGEQYEVDLNQDGVNETVYYRVETDEWGDNFGYISINGEERSLQELGIYPDHLHGAHFYLTDISTGDNRKELAFTADGPSDDPETFFVVYDGEIRSIGRVSGFPMESLNYYDGFQDNYVMGRVRSDVLETAYGYGVWYPDYSTGELVYSENTYVELEPWYSHVLLADVPIHYSRDLDSAGEVLTAGQTVYFIATEGNHWTLVRGEDGTEGWVYSENAVVTEIGMQSEEVFEGAFFYD
;
A
#
# COMPACT_ATOMS: atom_id res chain seq x y z
N MET A 1 34.21 49.66 -19.40
CA MET A 1 34.02 48.77 -18.24
C MET A 1 32.53 48.77 -17.91
N LYS A 2 31.93 47.57 -17.93
CA LYS A 2 30.49 47.23 -17.95
C LYS A 2 29.75 47.90 -16.76
N LYS A 3 28.76 48.79 -16.94
CA LYS A 3 27.32 48.63 -17.25
C LYS A 3 26.61 47.48 -16.51
N GLY A 4 25.70 47.87 -15.62
CA GLY A 4 24.74 46.98 -14.95
C GLY A 4 23.48 46.69 -15.79
N LYS A 5 22.76 45.68 -15.32
CA LYS A 5 21.35 45.28 -15.51
C LYS A 5 21.09 44.30 -14.35
N THR A 6 20.34 44.65 -13.31
CA THR A 6 18.91 44.31 -13.17
C THR A 6 18.54 43.01 -13.87
N GLY A 7 18.63 41.91 -13.13
CA GLY A 7 17.93 40.65 -13.39
C GLY A 7 16.99 40.42 -12.23
N LEU A 8 15.71 40.72 -12.46
CA LEU A 8 14.59 40.34 -11.63
C LEU A 8 14.45 38.81 -11.81
N ALA A 9 14.92 38.01 -10.85
CA ALA A 9 14.53 36.61 -10.76
C ALA A 9 13.30 36.57 -9.87
N LEU A 10 12.14 36.63 -10.52
CA LEU A 10 10.87 36.29 -9.93
C LEU A 10 10.90 34.76 -9.74
N VAL A 11 11.32 34.29 -8.57
CA VAL A 11 11.11 32.89 -8.17
C VAL A 11 9.73 32.88 -7.55
N PHE A 12 8.76 32.35 -8.29
CA PHE A 12 7.49 31.92 -7.71
C PHE A 12 7.81 30.71 -6.83
N LEU A 13 8.10 30.94 -5.55
CA LEU A 13 7.91 29.93 -4.51
C LEU A 13 6.39 29.83 -4.32
N LEU A 14 5.76 28.87 -5.00
CA LEU A 14 4.45 28.40 -4.58
C LEU A 14 4.70 27.57 -3.33
N SER A 15 4.68 28.22 -2.16
CA SER A 15 4.51 27.54 -0.89
C SER A 15 3.07 27.04 -0.82
N VAL A 16 2.84 25.79 -1.20
CA VAL A 16 1.64 25.05 -0.82
C VAL A 16 2.06 24.11 0.31
N ILE A 17 2.18 24.67 1.52
CA ILE A 17 2.37 23.91 2.78
C ILE A 17 1.11 24.09 3.64
N LEU A 18 -0.07 24.11 3.05
CA LEU A 18 -1.30 24.43 3.80
C LEU A 18 -2.52 23.64 3.30
N THR A 19 -2.33 22.35 3.04
CA THR A 19 -3.45 21.44 2.80
C THR A 19 -3.56 20.30 3.80
N ALA A 20 -2.54 20.06 4.64
CA ALA A 20 -2.61 19.06 5.71
C ALA A 20 -3.02 19.64 7.09
N CYS A 21 -3.02 20.97 7.27
CA CYS A 21 -3.29 21.60 8.58
C CYS A 21 -4.49 22.58 8.59
N THR A 22 -5.42 22.51 7.63
CA THR A 22 -6.69 23.24 7.71
C THR A 22 -7.82 22.49 6.98
N PRO A 23 -8.76 21.85 7.68
CA PRO A 23 -9.96 21.27 7.07
C PRO A 23 -11.05 22.35 7.00
N GLU A 24 -10.89 23.36 6.15
CA GLU A 24 -11.98 24.26 5.74
C GLU A 24 -11.40 25.24 4.69
N LEU A 25 -11.84 25.11 3.43
CA LEU A 25 -11.96 26.18 2.40
C LEU A 25 -11.90 25.58 0.97
N TRP A 26 -12.96 24.85 0.59
CA TRP A 26 -13.29 24.64 -0.82
C TRP A 26 -14.79 24.82 -1.03
N ASP A 27 -15.31 26.01 -0.72
CA ASP A 27 -16.56 26.45 -1.33
C ASP A 27 -16.50 27.94 -1.70
N GLU A 28 -17.15 28.26 -2.80
CA GLU A 28 -17.30 29.57 -3.44
C GLU A 28 -16.05 30.19 -4.11
N ASN A 29 -15.89 29.92 -5.42
CA ASN A 29 -16.01 30.96 -6.47
C ASN A 29 -15.48 30.50 -7.83
N LEU A 30 -16.26 29.73 -8.59
CA LEU A 30 -16.17 29.71 -10.05
C LEU A 30 -17.54 29.44 -10.65
N ARG A 31 -18.29 30.51 -10.96
CA ARG A 31 -19.20 30.61 -12.14
C ARG A 31 -19.91 31.96 -12.14
N GLU A 32 -19.42 32.90 -12.93
CA GLU A 32 -20.28 33.93 -13.53
C GLU A 32 -20.48 33.62 -15.02
N GLU A 33 -21.77 33.56 -15.36
CA GLU A 33 -22.43 33.90 -16.63
C GLU A 33 -22.05 33.17 -17.94
N GLU A 34 -22.99 32.39 -18.45
CA GLU A 34 -23.83 32.83 -19.58
C GLU A 34 -25.04 31.90 -19.85
N THR A 35 -26.25 32.46 -19.67
CA THR A 35 -27.45 32.38 -20.53
C THR A 35 -28.16 31.05 -20.82
N GLY A 36 -29.49 31.07 -20.66
CA GLY A 36 -30.41 30.39 -21.60
C GLY A 36 -31.61 29.68 -20.98
N THR A 37 -32.64 30.44 -20.62
CA THR A 37 -33.98 29.95 -20.25
C THR A 37 -34.63 29.12 -21.37
N GLN A 38 -35.23 27.98 -21.03
CA GLN A 38 -36.47 27.53 -21.68
C GLN A 38 -37.27 26.56 -20.79
N GLU A 39 -38.53 26.92 -20.56
CA GLU A 39 -39.59 26.16 -19.90
C GLU A 39 -40.05 24.97 -20.75
N SER A 40 -40.43 23.86 -20.10
CA SER A 40 -41.65 23.11 -20.48
C SER A 40 -42.14 22.21 -19.34
N GLU A 41 -43.45 22.28 -19.13
CA GLU A 41 -44.28 21.60 -18.13
C GLU A 41 -44.57 20.11 -18.45
N ASN A 42 -45.17 19.45 -17.44
CA ASN A 42 -45.98 18.21 -17.43
C ASN A 42 -45.22 16.88 -17.29
N GLU A 43 -45.66 15.87 -16.52
CA GLU A 43 -46.85 15.58 -15.70
C GLU A 43 -46.48 14.31 -14.88
N GLU A 44 -46.59 14.34 -13.55
CA GLU A 44 -47.55 13.57 -12.71
C GLU A 44 -47.32 12.06 -12.46
N ASN A 45 -47.43 11.71 -11.16
CA ASN A 45 -47.72 10.42 -10.49
C ASN A 45 -46.52 9.48 -10.18
N THR A 46 -46.34 8.94 -8.97
CA THR A 46 -47.14 8.95 -7.71
C THR A 46 -46.26 8.41 -6.58
N GLU A 47 -46.37 9.04 -5.40
CA GLU A 47 -46.37 8.53 -4.01
C GLU A 47 -45.80 7.13 -3.74
N ASP A 48 -44.80 7.04 -2.85
CA ASP A 48 -45.08 6.60 -1.48
C ASP A 48 -44.01 7.08 -0.49
N GLU A 49 -44.49 7.75 0.57
CA GLU A 49 -43.74 8.19 1.75
C GLU A 49 -43.52 7.02 2.72
N ALA A 50 -42.33 6.95 3.34
CA ALA A 50 -42.16 6.33 4.65
C ALA A 50 -41.06 7.05 5.44
N VAL A 51 -41.50 8.06 6.19
CA VAL A 51 -41.18 8.39 7.59
C VAL A 51 -39.76 8.01 8.09
N ARG A 52 -38.96 9.06 8.32
CA ARG A 52 -37.85 9.07 9.29
C ARG A 52 -38.41 8.95 10.71
N GLU A 53 -38.09 7.87 11.41
CA GLU A 53 -38.11 7.84 12.87
C GLU A 53 -36.68 8.08 13.36
N GLU A 54 -36.48 9.20 14.06
CA GLU A 54 -35.36 9.37 14.99
C GLU A 54 -35.62 8.42 16.16
N THR A 55 -34.68 7.51 16.42
CA THR A 55 -34.64 6.75 17.68
C THR A 55 -33.32 7.02 18.37
N ASP A 56 -33.45 7.55 19.58
CA ASP A 56 -32.42 7.75 20.58
C ASP A 56 -31.55 6.49 20.74
N ASN A 57 -30.22 6.67 20.65
CA ASN A 57 -29.24 5.64 20.98
C ASN A 57 -29.22 5.43 22.51
N GLU A 58 -29.72 4.28 22.96
CA GLU A 58 -29.37 3.72 24.27
C GLU A 58 -28.08 2.90 24.11
N GLU A 59 -27.12 3.21 24.97
CA GLU A 59 -25.84 2.55 25.18
C GLU A 59 -26.00 1.01 25.26
N ASN A 60 -25.14 0.29 24.54
CA ASN A 60 -24.92 -1.13 24.75
C ASN A 60 -23.43 -1.37 24.99
N GLU A 61 -23.05 -1.26 26.25
CA GLU A 61 -21.76 -1.68 26.80
C GLU A 61 -21.66 -3.21 26.75
N SER A 62 -20.87 -3.74 25.81
CA SER A 62 -20.05 -4.94 26.01
C SER A 62 -19.10 -5.10 24.81
N LYS A 63 -18.04 -4.30 24.76
CA LYS A 63 -16.78 -4.68 24.11
C LYS A 63 -15.79 -4.97 25.25
N GLU A 64 -15.01 -6.03 25.13
CA GLU A 64 -13.77 -6.11 25.91
C GLU A 64 -12.94 -4.87 25.55
N GLU A 65 -12.63 -4.07 26.58
CA GLU A 65 -11.84 -2.86 26.44
C GLU A 65 -10.47 -3.27 25.89
N ALA A 66 -10.07 -2.75 24.73
CA ALA A 66 -8.69 -2.85 24.27
C ALA A 66 -7.83 -2.16 25.33
N GLU A 67 -7.09 -2.92 26.13
CA GLU A 67 -6.16 -2.35 27.11
C GLU A 67 -5.18 -1.42 26.37
N SER A 68 -4.84 -0.26 26.93
CA SER A 68 -3.91 0.66 26.28
C SER A 68 -2.58 -0.06 26.04
N GLU A 69 -2.23 -0.29 24.78
CA GLU A 69 -0.91 -0.78 24.36
C GLU A 69 0.07 0.38 24.32
N ASN A 70 0.09 1.21 25.38
CA ASN A 70 1.17 2.17 25.49
C ASN A 70 2.47 1.34 25.45
N PRO A 71 3.38 1.62 24.48
CA PRO A 71 4.69 1.01 24.53
C PRO A 71 5.21 1.21 25.95
N GLU A 72 5.72 0.13 26.59
CA GLU A 72 6.26 0.22 27.95
C GLU A 72 7.04 1.54 28.03
N GLU A 73 6.72 2.40 29.02
CA GLU A 73 7.44 3.67 29.22
C GLU A 73 8.91 3.36 28.97
N ASN A 74 9.44 3.82 27.83
CA ASN A 74 10.77 3.43 27.41
C ASN A 74 11.74 4.27 28.26
N GLU A 75 11.78 3.98 29.57
CA GLU A 75 12.84 4.39 30.49
C GLU A 75 14.19 3.79 30.05
N GLY A 76 14.19 2.92 29.01
CA GLY A 76 15.35 2.37 28.34
C GLY A 76 15.87 3.25 27.21
N ASN A 77 16.94 3.99 27.49
CA ASN A 77 17.96 4.45 26.53
C ASN A 77 17.68 5.62 25.56
N ALA A 78 16.55 6.33 25.61
CA ALA A 78 16.47 7.63 24.92
C ALA A 78 17.28 8.69 25.70
N GLU A 79 18.60 8.73 25.51
CA GLU A 79 19.46 9.83 25.98
C GLU A 79 19.08 11.08 25.17
N GLY A 80 18.12 11.87 25.65
CA GLY A 80 17.50 12.94 24.87
C GLY A 80 16.66 13.95 25.66
N GLU A 81 16.20 15.00 24.98
CA GLU A 81 15.25 16.00 25.52
C GLU A 81 13.83 15.64 25.08
N THR A 82 12.91 15.53 26.05
CA THR A 82 11.49 15.28 25.74
C THR A 82 10.78 16.56 25.33
N TYR A 83 9.87 16.44 24.37
CA TYR A 83 8.97 17.51 23.95
C TYR A 83 7.54 16.99 23.95
N SER A 84 6.63 17.79 24.51
CA SER A 84 5.21 17.46 24.60
C SER A 84 4.37 18.55 23.97
N PHE A 85 3.37 18.13 23.19
CA PHE A 85 2.34 18.96 22.58
C PHE A 85 0.99 18.32 22.88
N GLU A 86 0.18 18.99 23.71
CA GLU A 86 -1.05 18.42 24.28
C GLU A 86 -0.80 17.03 24.92
N GLU A 87 -1.49 15.97 24.46
CA GLU A 87 -1.31 14.59 24.90
C GLU A 87 -0.13 13.85 24.24
N ILE A 88 0.49 14.43 23.22
CA ILE A 88 1.56 13.80 22.43
C ILE A 88 2.92 14.12 23.06
N THR A 89 3.76 13.13 23.29
CA THR A 89 5.14 13.28 23.74
C THR A 89 6.09 12.49 22.86
N ILE A 90 7.24 13.09 22.53
CA ILE A 90 8.37 12.46 21.84
C ILE A 90 9.68 12.82 22.54
N THR A 91 10.75 12.11 22.21
CA THR A 91 12.11 12.39 22.68
C THR A 91 13.04 12.67 21.52
N PHE A 92 13.67 13.84 21.51
CA PHE A 92 14.72 14.18 20.55
C PHE A 92 16.07 13.59 20.98
N PRO A 93 16.92 13.12 20.05
CA PRO A 93 18.27 12.67 20.36
C PRO A 93 19.10 13.76 21.06
N ALA A 94 19.98 13.40 22.00
CA ALA A 94 20.80 14.38 22.72
C ALA A 94 21.69 15.24 21.80
N ASP A 95 22.10 14.73 20.64
CA ASP A 95 22.92 15.45 19.68
C ASP A 95 22.09 16.41 18.79
N TRP A 96 20.77 16.49 18.97
CA TRP A 96 19.89 17.51 18.40
C TRP A 96 19.89 18.82 19.20
N GLU A 97 20.57 18.88 20.35
CA GLU A 97 20.68 20.11 21.16
C GLU A 97 21.10 21.31 20.28
N ASP A 98 20.32 22.39 20.31
CA ASP A 98 20.48 23.60 19.49
C ASP A 98 20.40 23.43 17.95
N ARG A 99 19.98 22.26 17.43
CA ARG A 99 19.90 22.00 15.97
C ARG A 99 18.52 22.18 15.35
N TYR A 100 17.47 22.34 16.14
CA TYR A 100 16.10 22.46 15.65
C TYR A 100 15.35 23.70 16.14
N VAL A 101 14.23 23.99 15.48
CA VAL A 101 13.21 24.97 15.86
C VAL A 101 11.86 24.27 15.79
N ILE A 102 11.01 24.49 16.79
CA ILE A 102 9.63 24.00 16.79
C ILE A 102 8.67 25.17 16.60
N GLU A 103 7.69 24.99 15.73
CA GLU A 103 6.51 25.85 15.62
C GLU A 103 5.25 25.03 15.89
N GLU A 104 4.30 25.60 16.64
CA GLU A 104 3.04 24.94 16.97
C GLU A 104 1.90 25.61 16.21
N THR A 105 0.94 24.79 15.78
CA THR A 105 -0.37 25.21 15.29
C THR A 105 -1.46 24.71 16.25
N GLU A 106 -2.73 24.80 15.86
CA GLU A 106 -3.84 24.28 16.68
C GLU A 106 -3.79 22.75 16.80
N ASP A 107 -3.41 22.05 15.72
CA ASP A 107 -3.57 20.59 15.61
C ASP A 107 -2.23 19.83 15.51
N CYS A 108 -1.11 20.53 15.36
CA CYS A 108 0.19 19.90 15.20
C CYS A 108 1.36 20.77 15.68
N PHE A 109 2.51 20.14 15.88
CA PHE A 109 3.80 20.81 15.97
C PHE A 109 4.69 20.43 14.79
N LEU A 110 5.47 21.41 14.30
CA LEU A 110 6.37 21.29 13.16
C LEU A 110 7.81 21.44 13.64
N VAL A 111 8.67 20.53 13.19
CA VAL A 111 10.09 20.52 13.54
C VAL A 111 10.91 20.93 12.32
N TYR A 112 11.74 21.96 12.48
CA TYR A 112 12.62 22.48 11.46
C TYR A 112 14.09 22.34 11.86
N GLN A 113 14.96 22.00 10.92
CA GLN A 113 16.40 22.18 11.03
C GLN A 113 16.71 23.67 11.16
N LYS A 114 17.34 24.04 12.28
CA LYS A 114 17.66 25.42 12.64
C LYS A 114 18.56 26.11 11.63
N ALA A 115 19.54 25.41 11.06
CA ALA A 115 20.51 26.00 10.14
C ALA A 115 19.84 26.57 8.87
N SER A 116 18.87 25.85 8.31
CA SER A 116 18.04 26.35 7.20
C SER A 116 17.07 27.42 7.67
N TYR A 117 16.39 27.21 8.80
CA TYR A 117 15.43 28.17 9.35
C TYR A 117 16.06 29.56 9.61
N ASP A 118 17.28 29.61 10.16
CA ASP A 118 18.02 30.85 10.39
C ASP A 118 18.46 31.55 9.08
N PHE A 119 18.60 30.79 7.99
CA PHE A 119 18.85 31.33 6.66
C PHE A 119 17.59 31.96 6.05
N SER A 120 16.46 31.25 6.14
CA SER A 120 15.14 31.73 5.74
C SER A 120 14.08 31.09 6.63
N GLU A 121 13.37 31.92 7.40
CA GLU A 121 12.28 31.50 8.28
C GLU A 121 11.28 30.61 7.50
N GLY A 122 10.88 29.48 8.10
CA GLY A 122 10.01 28.48 7.48
C GLY A 122 10.72 27.50 6.53
N THR A 123 12.04 27.55 6.40
CA THR A 123 12.83 26.50 5.70
C THR A 123 13.46 25.53 6.70
N GLY A 124 13.87 24.36 6.22
CA GLY A 124 14.43 23.28 7.03
C GLY A 124 13.39 22.31 7.58
N PHE A 125 12.16 22.28 7.07
CA PHE A 125 11.10 21.39 7.59
C PHE A 125 11.56 19.92 7.58
N VAL A 126 11.58 19.27 8.74
CA VAL A 126 12.03 17.87 8.88
C VAL A 126 10.81 16.95 8.97
N PHE A 127 9.90 17.22 9.91
CA PHE A 127 8.65 16.49 10.07
C PHE A 127 7.66 17.31 10.91
N ALA A 128 6.38 16.94 10.87
CA ALA A 128 5.35 17.41 11.78
C ALA A 128 4.62 16.22 12.41
N ILE A 129 4.17 16.36 13.66
CA ILE A 129 3.26 15.42 14.30
C ILE A 129 2.04 16.19 14.79
N GLY A 130 0.86 15.63 14.54
CA GLY A 130 -0.40 16.23 14.94
C GLY A 130 -1.49 15.20 15.19
N ARG A 131 -2.69 15.73 15.49
CA ARG A 131 -3.90 14.94 15.67
C ARG A 131 -5.06 15.49 14.83
N SER A 132 -6.02 14.62 14.55
CA SER A 132 -7.22 14.91 13.77
C SER A 132 -8.37 14.06 14.30
N GLU A 133 -9.60 14.58 14.28
CA GLU A 133 -10.80 13.80 14.61
C GLU A 133 -11.18 12.84 13.47
N SER A 134 -10.54 12.94 12.30
CA SER A 134 -10.77 12.07 11.15
C SER A 134 -9.49 11.35 10.70
N PRO A 135 -9.60 10.13 10.16
CA PRO A 135 -8.46 9.40 9.63
C PRO A 135 -7.85 10.13 8.43
N LEU A 136 -6.56 9.90 8.18
CA LEU A 136 -5.82 10.49 7.08
C LEU A 136 -5.34 9.40 6.13
N TYR A 137 -6.21 9.01 5.20
CA TYR A 137 -5.87 8.06 4.15
C TYR A 137 -5.20 8.76 2.96
N GLY A 138 -4.19 8.12 2.36
CA GLY A 138 -3.60 8.59 1.10
C GLY A 138 -2.85 9.92 1.18
N ALA A 139 -2.39 10.33 2.37
CA ALA A 139 -1.55 11.51 2.52
C ALA A 139 -0.26 11.33 1.69
N PRO A 140 0.11 12.29 0.83
CA PRO A 140 1.23 12.13 -0.12
C PRO A 140 2.59 12.01 0.58
N SER A 141 2.71 12.42 1.85
CA SER A 141 3.91 12.25 2.65
C SER A 141 3.56 12.24 4.14
N GLY A 142 3.73 11.07 4.75
CA GLY A 142 3.31 10.79 6.11
C GLY A 142 2.15 9.80 6.18
N GLY A 143 1.52 9.73 7.35
CA GLY A 143 0.42 8.80 7.60
C GLY A 143 0.08 8.70 9.08
N THR A 144 -0.90 7.84 9.38
CA THR A 144 -1.34 7.53 10.74
C THR A 144 -0.25 6.76 11.50
N ILE A 145 0.20 7.30 12.62
CA ILE A 145 1.23 6.69 13.49
C ILE A 145 0.64 6.09 14.76
N ALA A 146 -0.56 6.53 15.15
CA ALA A 146 -1.35 5.95 16.22
C ALA A 146 -2.81 6.41 16.04
N TYR A 147 -3.76 5.73 16.66
CA TYR A 147 -5.13 6.24 16.78
C TYR A 147 -5.76 5.84 18.11
N SER A 148 -6.71 6.63 18.57
CA SER A 148 -7.61 6.32 19.68
C SER A 148 -9.07 6.44 19.20
N PRO A 149 -10.07 6.15 20.05
CA PRO A 149 -11.47 6.35 19.68
C PRO A 149 -11.82 7.80 19.30
N GLU A 150 -11.04 8.79 19.78
CA GLU A 150 -11.33 10.21 19.57
C GLU A 150 -10.42 10.88 18.54
N ASN A 151 -9.18 10.40 18.37
CA ASN A 151 -8.19 11.08 17.54
C ASN A 151 -7.36 10.10 16.71
N ASN A 152 -7.17 10.45 15.44
CA ASN A 152 -6.09 9.97 14.60
C ASN A 152 -4.83 10.82 14.87
N TYR A 153 -3.70 10.17 15.15
CA TYR A 153 -2.40 10.82 15.28
C TYR A 153 -1.58 10.54 14.03
N TYR A 154 -0.97 11.57 13.47
CA TYR A 154 -0.28 11.47 12.19
C TYR A 154 1.09 12.13 12.22
N VAL A 155 1.97 11.61 11.37
CA VAL A 155 3.22 12.26 10.98
C VAL A 155 3.09 12.80 9.56
N SER A 156 3.74 13.92 9.26
CA SER A 156 3.94 14.41 7.90
C SER A 156 5.39 14.75 7.63
N TYR A 157 5.85 14.46 6.41
CA TYR A 157 7.22 14.71 5.96
C TYR A 157 7.24 15.71 4.79
N PRO A 158 8.38 16.35 4.51
CA PRO A 158 8.55 17.23 3.36
C PRO A 158 8.39 16.47 2.04
N THR A 159 7.56 17.00 1.14
CA THR A 159 7.39 16.49 -0.24
C THR A 159 8.44 17.03 -1.21
N ASP A 160 9.13 18.11 -0.85
CA ASP A 160 10.07 18.84 -1.68
C ASP A 160 11.33 19.20 -0.89
N VAL A 161 12.39 19.61 -1.61
CA VAL A 161 13.61 20.13 -0.97
C VAL A 161 13.28 21.41 -0.20
N CYS A 162 13.26 21.30 1.12
CA CYS A 162 12.85 22.36 2.03
C CYS A 162 14.02 23.01 2.77
N TYR A 163 15.27 22.56 2.58
CA TYR A 163 16.47 23.06 3.26
C TYR A 163 17.41 23.83 2.32
N ASP A 164 18.42 24.50 2.87
CA ASP A 164 19.47 25.18 2.09
C ASP A 164 20.44 24.17 1.43
N TYR A 165 20.04 23.68 0.25
CA TYR A 165 20.80 22.69 -0.52
C TYR A 165 22.07 23.24 -1.18
N ASP A 166 22.26 24.57 -1.23
CA ASP A 166 23.48 25.17 -1.78
C ASP A 166 24.67 25.02 -0.80
N SER A 167 24.37 24.78 0.48
CA SER A 167 25.36 24.52 1.53
C SER A 167 25.48 23.02 1.81
N GLN A 168 26.64 22.45 1.46
CA GLN A 168 26.91 21.02 1.71
C GLN A 168 26.84 20.65 3.20
N GLU A 169 27.25 21.55 4.09
CA GLU A 169 27.21 21.34 5.55
C GLU A 169 25.77 21.29 6.06
N ILE A 170 24.92 22.24 5.64
CA ILE A 170 23.50 22.27 6.02
C ILE A 170 22.76 21.09 5.42
N SER A 171 23.08 20.73 4.18
CA SER A 171 22.47 19.57 3.51
C SER A 171 22.80 18.28 4.24
N GLN A 172 24.06 18.08 4.64
CA GLN A 172 24.46 16.88 5.38
C GLN A 172 23.78 16.82 6.75
N ASP A 173 23.79 17.91 7.50
CA ASP A 173 23.12 18.02 8.80
C ASP A 173 21.61 17.72 8.68
N TYR A 174 20.96 18.23 7.64
CA TYR A 174 19.55 17.96 7.37
C TYR A 174 19.31 16.46 7.09
N MET A 175 20.14 15.83 6.26
CA MET A 175 19.99 14.40 5.95
C MET A 175 20.21 13.51 7.18
N GLU A 176 21.15 13.88 8.06
CA GLU A 176 21.37 13.19 9.34
C GLU A 176 20.13 13.32 10.22
N MET A 177 19.57 14.52 10.38
CA MET A 177 18.33 14.72 11.14
C MET A 177 17.12 13.97 10.53
N SER A 178 16.98 13.98 9.20
CA SER A 178 15.91 13.22 8.54
C SER A 178 16.03 11.71 8.78
N ALA A 179 17.24 11.17 8.91
CA ALA A 179 17.45 9.75 9.18
C ALA A 179 17.05 9.36 10.62
N ASP A 180 17.13 10.28 11.57
CA ASP A 180 16.78 10.03 12.98
C ASP A 180 15.26 10.00 13.23
N VAL A 181 14.43 10.49 12.31
CA VAL A 181 12.98 10.67 12.56
C VAL A 181 12.27 9.38 12.93
N GLU A 182 12.60 8.26 12.28
CA GLU A 182 12.01 6.95 12.63
C GLU A 182 12.31 6.58 14.09
N SER A 183 13.54 6.82 14.57
CA SER A 183 13.89 6.57 15.97
C SER A 183 13.16 7.51 16.93
N ILE A 184 12.87 8.75 16.52
CA ILE A 184 12.06 9.69 17.29
C ILE A 184 10.62 9.19 17.39
N LEU A 185 10.03 8.72 16.30
CA LEU A 185 8.65 8.18 16.29
C LEU A 185 8.50 6.95 17.18
N ARG A 186 9.55 6.13 17.35
CA ARG A 186 9.57 5.02 18.32
C ARG A 186 9.47 5.46 19.78
N THR A 187 9.70 6.74 20.06
CA THR A 187 9.53 7.34 21.40
C THR A 187 8.17 8.01 21.60
N LEU A 188 7.29 7.92 20.59
CA LEU A 188 5.94 8.46 20.64
C LEU A 188 5.19 7.87 21.84
N TRP A 189 4.66 8.75 22.66
CA TRP A 189 3.77 8.42 23.75
C TRP A 189 2.57 9.36 23.72
N ILE A 190 1.38 8.80 23.90
CA ILE A 190 0.10 9.51 23.83
C ILE A 190 -0.64 9.29 25.14
N ASP A 191 -0.94 10.39 25.85
CA ASP A 191 -1.76 10.40 27.08
C ASP A 191 -3.27 10.30 26.74
N ALA A 192 -3.67 9.18 26.13
CA ALA A 192 -5.07 8.90 25.81
C ALA A 192 -5.43 7.44 26.14
N GLU A 193 -6.73 7.18 26.28
CA GLU A 193 -7.24 5.82 26.49
C GLU A 193 -7.34 5.08 25.14
N ASN A 194 -7.11 3.76 25.17
CA ASN A 194 -7.28 2.84 24.04
C ASN A 194 -6.50 3.28 22.78
N VAL A 195 -5.25 3.73 22.96
CA VAL A 195 -4.37 4.08 21.84
C VAL A 195 -3.83 2.80 21.21
N CYS A 196 -4.01 2.67 19.89
CA CYS A 196 -3.37 1.66 19.06
C CYS A 196 -2.15 2.28 18.35
N TYR A 197 -0.97 1.67 18.54
CA TYR A 197 0.29 2.09 17.90
C TYR A 197 0.68 1.21 16.70
N HIS A 198 0.06 0.03 16.55
CA HIS A 198 0.34 -0.92 15.47
C HIS A 198 -0.45 -0.62 14.19
N THR A 199 -0.48 0.65 13.80
CA THR A 199 -1.33 1.15 12.70
C THR A 199 -0.96 0.55 11.34
N TYR A 200 0.29 0.14 11.18
CA TYR A 200 0.82 -0.54 10.00
C TYR A 200 0.26 -1.97 9.82
N GLU A 201 -0.42 -2.53 10.82
CA GLU A 201 -1.10 -3.83 10.71
C GLU A 201 -2.54 -3.71 10.19
N TYR A 202 -3.02 -2.49 9.95
CA TYR A 202 -4.35 -2.19 9.45
C TYR A 202 -4.28 -1.51 8.07
N ILE A 203 -5.15 -1.93 7.17
CA ILE A 203 -5.50 -1.26 5.92
C ILE A 203 -6.28 0.03 6.22
N PHE A 204 -7.26 -0.05 7.13
CA PHE A 204 -8.09 1.09 7.52
C PHE A 204 -8.00 1.40 9.02
N PRO A 205 -6.88 1.97 9.52
CA PRO A 205 -6.78 2.44 10.89
C PRO A 205 -7.98 3.32 11.28
N MET A 206 -8.50 3.18 12.49
CA MET A 206 -9.64 3.96 13.03
C MET A 206 -11.02 3.65 12.39
N SER A 207 -11.13 2.76 11.39
CA SER A 207 -12.43 2.46 10.75
C SER A 207 -13.44 1.75 11.67
N GLU A 208 -13.03 1.28 12.85
CA GLU A 208 -13.95 0.76 13.87
C GLU A 208 -14.73 1.87 14.60
N TYR A 209 -14.26 3.13 14.49
CA TYR A 209 -14.85 4.31 15.12
C TYR A 209 -15.46 5.27 14.09
N GLU A 210 -14.91 5.32 12.87
CA GLU A 210 -15.31 6.27 11.83
C GLU A 210 -15.80 5.59 10.55
N MET A 211 -16.75 6.23 9.86
CA MET A 211 -17.27 5.74 8.59
C MET A 211 -16.34 6.10 7.43
N LEU A 212 -16.04 5.12 6.58
CA LEU A 212 -15.30 5.30 5.33
C LEU A 212 -16.18 6.03 4.30
N SER A 213 -15.57 6.95 3.57
CA SER A 213 -16.15 7.65 2.44
C SER A 213 -15.59 7.13 1.11
N GLU A 214 -16.21 7.50 -0.01
CA GLU A 214 -15.68 7.19 -1.34
C GLU A 214 -14.27 7.77 -1.53
N GLU A 215 -14.00 8.97 -1.01
CA GLU A 215 -12.71 9.66 -1.11
C GLU A 215 -11.60 8.91 -0.37
N ASP A 216 -11.90 8.38 0.82
CA ASP A 216 -10.96 7.57 1.61
C ASP A 216 -10.47 6.35 0.83
N LEU A 217 -11.35 5.75 0.03
CA LEU A 217 -11.06 4.54 -0.73
C LEU A 217 -10.35 4.82 -2.07
N LEU A 218 -10.32 6.08 -2.54
CA LEU A 218 -9.81 6.43 -3.87
C LEU A 218 -8.34 6.04 -4.10
N MET A 219 -7.55 6.00 -3.02
CA MET A 219 -6.10 5.80 -3.09
C MET A 219 -5.68 4.33 -2.91
N PHE A 220 -6.59 3.45 -2.51
CA PHE A 220 -6.32 2.03 -2.29
C PHE A 220 -6.55 1.23 -3.56
N SER A 221 -5.72 0.22 -3.79
CA SER A 221 -5.85 -0.77 -4.86
C SER A 221 -7.01 -1.75 -4.61
N GLU A 222 -7.48 -2.45 -5.66
CA GLU A 222 -8.49 -3.51 -5.48
C GLU A 222 -8.04 -4.58 -4.47
N HIS A 223 -6.73 -4.89 -4.42
CA HIS A 223 -6.19 -5.82 -3.45
C HIS A 223 -6.30 -5.30 -2.01
N GLU A 224 -5.92 -4.04 -1.77
CA GLU A 224 -6.04 -3.41 -0.46
C GLU A 224 -7.51 -3.28 -0.04
N LEU A 225 -8.42 -2.94 -0.95
CA LEU A 225 -9.85 -2.93 -0.66
C LEU A 225 -10.37 -4.33 -0.26
N TYR A 226 -9.93 -5.39 -0.95
CA TYR A 226 -10.26 -6.76 -0.58
C TYR A 226 -9.73 -7.14 0.81
N LEU A 227 -8.48 -6.79 1.10
CA LEU A 227 -7.89 -7.02 2.43
C LEU A 227 -8.63 -6.21 3.50
N GLY A 228 -8.92 -4.93 3.27
CA GLY A 228 -9.59 -4.06 4.23
C GLY A 228 -11.06 -4.43 4.49
N GLU A 229 -11.77 -4.99 3.51
CA GLU A 229 -13.09 -5.61 3.74
C GLU A 229 -12.98 -6.78 4.73
N ASN A 230 -12.00 -7.65 4.53
CA ASN A 230 -11.80 -8.83 5.37
C ASN A 230 -11.15 -8.48 6.72
N GLU A 231 -10.38 -7.39 6.80
CA GLU A 231 -9.83 -6.87 8.05
C GLU A 231 -10.93 -6.56 9.05
N ILE A 232 -12.00 -5.90 8.59
CA ILE A 232 -13.14 -5.59 9.45
C ILE A 232 -13.71 -6.88 10.03
N LEU A 233 -13.82 -7.96 9.26
CA LEU A 233 -14.26 -9.27 9.76
C LEU A 233 -13.23 -9.92 10.69
N ALA A 234 -11.94 -9.79 10.38
CA ALA A 234 -10.83 -10.32 11.17
C ALA A 234 -10.80 -9.71 12.58
N ARG A 235 -11.12 -8.41 12.73
CA ARG A 235 -11.23 -7.74 14.05
C ARG A 235 -12.25 -8.39 14.99
N TYR A 236 -13.21 -9.15 14.45
CA TYR A 236 -14.20 -9.90 15.22
C TYR A 236 -13.84 -11.39 15.40
N GLY A 237 -12.67 -11.81 14.91
CA GLY A 237 -12.18 -13.18 14.98
C GLY A 237 -12.80 -14.14 13.97
N TYR A 238 -13.15 -13.64 12.77
CA TYR A 238 -13.70 -14.45 11.70
C TYR A 238 -12.67 -15.45 11.13
N HIS A 239 -13.00 -16.75 11.11
CA HIS A 239 -12.18 -17.78 10.46
C HIS A 239 -12.28 -17.69 8.93
N PHE A 240 -11.13 -17.61 8.25
CA PHE A 240 -11.09 -17.60 6.79
C PHE A 240 -10.85 -19.00 6.22
N ASP A 241 -11.85 -19.54 5.52
CA ASP A 241 -11.70 -20.77 4.73
C ASP A 241 -10.64 -20.61 3.61
N TYR A 242 -10.38 -19.37 3.20
CA TYR A 242 -9.40 -19.07 2.18
C TYR A 242 -8.00 -18.96 2.79
N PRO A 243 -7.06 -19.87 2.46
CA PRO A 243 -5.77 -19.95 3.16
C PRO A 243 -4.94 -18.67 3.10
N TYR A 244 -5.07 -17.89 2.03
CA TYR A 244 -4.39 -16.61 1.89
C TYR A 244 -4.81 -15.59 2.96
N LEU A 245 -6.12 -15.37 3.10
CA LEU A 245 -6.65 -14.42 4.09
C LEU A 245 -6.35 -14.88 5.51
N GLN A 246 -6.50 -16.18 5.78
CA GLN A 246 -6.17 -16.75 7.07
C GLN A 246 -4.70 -16.46 7.41
N ALA A 247 -3.78 -16.78 6.50
CA ALA A 247 -2.35 -16.57 6.73
C ALA A 247 -1.98 -15.08 6.79
N TYR A 248 -2.66 -14.22 6.03
CA TYR A 248 -2.47 -12.76 6.08
C TYR A 248 -2.78 -12.22 7.48
N PHE A 249 -3.97 -12.51 8.01
CA PHE A 249 -4.37 -11.99 9.33
C PHE A 249 -3.69 -12.70 10.50
N GLU A 250 -3.23 -13.95 10.34
CA GLU A 250 -2.37 -14.61 11.36
C GLU A 250 -1.07 -13.82 11.64
N ARG A 251 -0.62 -12.97 10.70
CA ARG A 251 0.53 -12.07 10.88
C ARG A 251 0.21 -10.79 11.66
N CYS A 252 -1.07 -10.54 11.95
CA CYS A 252 -1.50 -9.39 12.73
C CYS A 252 -1.57 -9.79 14.21
N SER A 253 -0.89 -9.05 15.08
CA SER A 253 -0.80 -9.33 16.51
C SER A 253 -2.16 -9.28 17.22
N TRP A 254 -3.09 -8.51 16.67
CA TRP A 254 -4.45 -8.32 17.18
C TRP A 254 -5.45 -9.39 16.71
N TYR A 255 -5.11 -10.26 15.75
CA TYR A 255 -6.06 -11.22 15.19
C TYR A 255 -6.12 -12.51 16.01
N GLU A 256 -7.31 -12.86 16.48
CA GLU A 256 -7.61 -14.14 17.12
C GLU A 256 -8.74 -14.87 16.38
N ASP A 257 -8.44 -16.03 15.80
CA ASP A 257 -9.44 -16.88 15.15
C ASP A 257 -10.39 -17.53 16.17
N ARG A 258 -11.65 -17.07 16.19
CA ARG A 258 -12.69 -17.56 17.09
C ARG A 258 -13.46 -18.76 16.54
N GLY A 259 -13.26 -19.14 15.28
CA GLY A 259 -13.93 -20.28 14.64
C GLY A 259 -15.45 -20.30 14.87
N ASP A 260 -15.96 -21.34 15.53
CA ASP A 260 -17.37 -21.51 15.85
C ASP A 260 -17.91 -20.49 16.89
N GLU A 261 -17.05 -19.76 17.60
CA GLU A 261 -17.41 -18.74 18.59
C GLU A 261 -17.62 -17.35 17.99
N PHE A 262 -17.31 -17.15 16.70
CA PHE A 262 -17.60 -15.92 15.98
C PHE A 262 -19.12 -15.69 15.87
N ASP A 263 -19.58 -14.48 16.21
CA ASP A 263 -20.97 -14.06 16.06
C ASP A 263 -21.06 -12.77 15.24
N SER A 264 -21.54 -12.90 14.00
CA SER A 264 -21.75 -11.76 13.09
C SER A 264 -22.66 -10.65 13.64
N SER A 265 -23.46 -10.92 14.69
CA SER A 265 -24.30 -9.90 15.33
C SER A 265 -23.50 -8.93 16.22
N GLU A 266 -22.23 -9.24 16.52
CA GLU A 266 -21.30 -8.34 17.21
C GLU A 266 -20.75 -7.25 16.27
N ILE A 267 -20.82 -7.46 14.94
CA ILE A 267 -20.37 -6.48 13.94
C ILE A 267 -21.21 -5.21 14.05
N THR A 268 -20.54 -4.08 14.30
CA THR A 268 -21.22 -2.80 14.53
C THR A 268 -21.91 -2.27 13.27
N LEU A 269 -22.83 -1.31 13.44
CA LEU A 269 -23.42 -0.63 12.29
C LEU A 269 -22.39 0.16 11.48
N ILE A 270 -21.34 0.70 12.13
CA ILE A 270 -20.25 1.43 11.47
C ILE A 270 -19.50 0.46 10.56
N ASP A 271 -19.08 -0.68 11.09
CA ASP A 271 -18.37 -1.72 10.34
C ASP A 271 -19.21 -2.31 9.20
N GLN A 272 -20.51 -2.52 9.43
CA GLN A 272 -21.44 -2.93 8.35
C GLN A 272 -21.51 -1.91 7.23
N ASN A 273 -21.56 -0.60 7.57
CA ASN A 273 -21.56 0.47 6.57
C ASN A 273 -20.22 0.58 5.83
N ASN A 274 -19.10 0.38 6.54
CA ASN A 274 -17.76 0.42 5.96
C ASN A 274 -17.54 -0.74 4.99
N ILE A 275 -17.93 -1.96 5.36
CA ILE A 275 -17.95 -3.11 4.43
C ILE A 275 -18.78 -2.79 3.19
N ALA A 276 -19.98 -2.24 3.37
CA ALA A 276 -20.85 -1.88 2.24
C ALA A 276 -20.24 -0.79 1.34
N MET A 277 -19.55 0.20 1.91
CA MET A 277 -18.84 1.24 1.16
C MET A 277 -17.69 0.65 0.34
N ILE A 278 -16.88 -0.23 0.94
CA ILE A 278 -15.78 -0.92 0.26
C ILE A 278 -16.32 -1.76 -0.90
N GLN A 279 -17.35 -2.58 -0.65
CA GLN A 279 -18.00 -3.39 -1.69
C GLN A 279 -18.54 -2.54 -2.84
N ALA A 280 -19.17 -1.40 -2.54
CA ALA A 280 -19.66 -0.48 -3.55
C ALA A 280 -18.53 0.13 -4.39
N MET A 281 -17.41 0.52 -3.77
CA MET A 281 -16.23 1.02 -4.49
C MET A 281 -15.65 -0.05 -5.43
N ARG A 282 -15.49 -1.29 -4.95
CA ARG A 282 -14.99 -2.42 -5.75
C ARG A 282 -15.91 -2.72 -6.93
N GLU A 283 -17.23 -2.73 -6.73
CA GLU A 283 -18.22 -2.92 -7.81
C GLU A 283 -18.18 -1.76 -8.83
N GLN A 284 -17.97 -0.53 -8.38
CA GLN A 284 -17.84 0.65 -9.24
C GLN A 284 -16.58 0.61 -10.11
N ARG A 285 -15.46 0.14 -9.55
CA ARG A 285 -14.16 0.11 -10.23
C ARG A 285 -14.00 -1.04 -11.19
N ASN A 286 -14.59 -2.19 -10.86
CA ASN A 286 -14.57 -3.46 -11.60
C ASN A 286 -13.71 -3.40 -12.88
N THR A 287 -12.40 -3.52 -12.67
CA THR A 287 -11.36 -3.61 -13.69
C THR A 287 -11.52 -4.97 -14.39
N GLU A 288 -12.62 -5.14 -15.15
CA GLU A 288 -13.07 -6.44 -15.62
C GLU A 288 -11.98 -7.18 -16.42
N CYS A 289 -11.22 -8.02 -15.72
CA CYS A 289 -10.41 -9.05 -16.34
C CYS A 289 -11.34 -10.20 -16.77
N LEU A 290 -11.81 -10.13 -18.00
CA LEU A 290 -12.72 -11.12 -18.55
C LEU A 290 -11.98 -12.41 -18.89
N THR A 291 -12.47 -13.52 -18.34
CA THR A 291 -12.00 -14.87 -18.71
C THR A 291 -12.69 -15.32 -19.99
N LEU A 292 -11.90 -15.60 -21.02
CA LEU A 292 -12.36 -16.01 -22.35
C LEU A 292 -11.95 -17.47 -22.63
N ASN A 293 -12.82 -18.22 -23.29
CA ASN A 293 -12.57 -19.62 -23.63
C ASN A 293 -11.75 -19.74 -24.91
N VAL A 294 -10.74 -20.61 -24.88
CA VAL A 294 -9.99 -20.97 -26.09
C VAL A 294 -10.92 -21.66 -27.11
N GLY A 295 -10.82 -21.26 -28.37
CA GLY A 295 -11.62 -21.83 -29.46
C GLY A 295 -12.99 -21.17 -29.67
N GLU A 296 -13.31 -20.11 -28.94
CA GLU A 296 -14.47 -19.24 -29.18
C GLU A 296 -14.05 -17.92 -29.85
N GLN A 297 -15.01 -17.29 -30.53
CA GLN A 297 -14.82 -16.00 -31.20
C GLN A 297 -15.51 -14.90 -30.39
N TYR A 298 -14.83 -13.77 -30.23
CA TYR A 298 -15.30 -12.59 -29.51
C TYR A 298 -15.25 -11.35 -30.41
N GLU A 299 -16.13 -10.38 -30.15
CA GLU A 299 -16.15 -9.08 -30.83
C GLU A 299 -15.88 -7.99 -29.79
N VAL A 300 -14.69 -7.41 -29.81
CA VAL A 300 -14.20 -6.50 -28.76
C VAL A 300 -13.50 -5.32 -29.41
N ASP A 301 -13.78 -4.11 -28.96
CA ASP A 301 -13.03 -2.90 -29.34
C ASP A 301 -11.71 -2.88 -28.56
N LEU A 302 -10.64 -3.41 -29.16
CA LEU A 302 -9.33 -3.61 -28.51
C LEU A 302 -8.49 -2.32 -28.50
N ASN A 303 -8.69 -1.46 -29.50
CA ASN A 303 -7.95 -0.20 -29.64
C ASN A 303 -8.80 1.02 -29.26
N GLN A 304 -9.98 0.78 -28.67
CA GLN A 304 -10.96 1.76 -28.21
C GLN A 304 -11.31 2.83 -29.26
N ASP A 305 -11.32 2.45 -30.56
CA ASP A 305 -11.62 3.36 -31.67
C ASP A 305 -13.12 3.45 -32.01
N GLY A 306 -13.96 2.69 -31.30
CA GLY A 306 -15.40 2.59 -31.49
C GLY A 306 -15.82 1.49 -32.48
N VAL A 307 -14.87 0.69 -33.00
CA VAL A 307 -15.13 -0.45 -33.88
C VAL A 307 -14.61 -1.73 -33.22
N ASN A 308 -15.46 -2.76 -33.16
CA ASN A 308 -15.02 -4.03 -32.60
C ASN A 308 -14.10 -4.78 -33.58
N GLU A 309 -13.02 -5.32 -33.03
CA GLU A 309 -12.22 -6.38 -33.62
C GLU A 309 -12.86 -7.75 -33.40
N THR A 310 -12.78 -8.60 -34.43
CA THR A 310 -13.04 -10.02 -34.27
C THR A 310 -11.80 -10.71 -33.71
N VAL A 311 -11.88 -11.24 -32.49
CA VAL A 311 -10.81 -11.93 -31.76
C VAL A 311 -11.07 -13.43 -31.70
N TYR A 312 -10.07 -14.24 -32.06
CA TYR A 312 -10.12 -15.69 -31.94
C TYR A 312 -8.76 -16.24 -31.51
N TYR A 313 -8.73 -16.98 -30.41
CA TYR A 313 -7.52 -17.64 -29.92
C TYR A 313 -7.70 -19.15 -29.96
N ARG A 314 -6.68 -19.85 -30.47
CA ARG A 314 -6.63 -21.32 -30.50
C ARG A 314 -5.30 -21.83 -30.01
N VAL A 315 -5.33 -23.01 -29.42
CA VAL A 315 -4.15 -23.75 -28.99
C VAL A 315 -4.09 -25.08 -29.74
N GLU A 316 -2.91 -25.39 -30.29
CA GLU A 316 -2.59 -26.72 -30.81
C GLU A 316 -1.65 -27.41 -29.86
N THR A 317 -1.92 -28.68 -29.56
CA THR A 317 -1.03 -29.52 -28.77
C THR A 317 -0.29 -30.48 -29.70
N ASP A 318 1.03 -30.58 -29.54
CA ASP A 318 1.83 -31.49 -30.34
C ASP A 318 1.85 -32.94 -29.78
N GLU A 319 2.73 -33.78 -30.33
CA GLU A 319 2.83 -35.19 -29.92
C GLU A 319 3.50 -35.41 -28.55
N TRP A 320 4.19 -34.40 -28.01
CA TRP A 320 4.84 -34.41 -26.69
C TRP A 320 3.96 -33.81 -25.60
N GLY A 321 2.88 -33.12 -25.97
CA GLY A 321 1.96 -32.46 -25.05
C GLY A 321 2.22 -30.96 -24.92
N ASP A 322 3.09 -30.40 -25.76
CA ASP A 322 3.43 -28.99 -25.74
C ASP A 322 2.36 -28.19 -26.47
N ASN A 323 1.93 -27.08 -25.87
CA ASN A 323 0.87 -26.23 -26.37
C ASN A 323 1.44 -25.05 -27.15
N PHE A 324 0.87 -24.78 -28.34
CA PHE A 324 1.23 -23.68 -29.22
C PHE A 324 0.02 -22.79 -29.46
N GLY A 325 0.11 -21.53 -29.04
CA GLY A 325 -0.96 -20.54 -29.16
C GLY A 325 -0.92 -19.78 -30.49
N TYR A 326 -2.10 -19.53 -31.05
CA TYR A 326 -2.31 -18.71 -32.25
C TYR A 326 -3.44 -17.73 -32.01
N ILE A 327 -3.14 -16.45 -32.09
CA ILE A 327 -4.09 -15.35 -31.96
C ILE A 327 -4.46 -14.82 -33.34
N SER A 328 -5.75 -14.65 -33.60
CA SER A 328 -6.30 -14.07 -34.83
C SER A 328 -7.13 -12.85 -34.48
N ILE A 329 -6.78 -11.71 -35.08
CA ILE A 329 -7.50 -10.45 -34.93
C ILE A 329 -7.87 -9.94 -36.32
N ASN A 330 -9.18 -9.73 -36.56
CA ASN A 330 -9.72 -9.34 -37.87
C ASN A 330 -9.30 -10.27 -39.03
N GLY A 331 -9.04 -11.55 -38.71
CA GLY A 331 -8.63 -12.57 -39.66
C GLY A 331 -7.13 -12.60 -39.99
N GLU A 332 -6.33 -11.71 -39.40
CA GLU A 332 -4.87 -11.81 -39.40
C GLU A 332 -4.44 -12.71 -38.23
N GLU A 333 -3.86 -13.86 -38.54
CA GLU A 333 -3.38 -14.83 -37.54
C GLU A 333 -1.86 -14.69 -37.33
N ARG A 334 -1.45 -14.74 -36.07
CA ARG A 334 -0.05 -14.78 -35.61
C ARG A 334 0.10 -15.87 -34.56
N SER A 335 1.19 -16.63 -34.62
CA SER A 335 1.57 -17.51 -33.51
C SER A 335 2.17 -16.68 -32.36
N LEU A 336 1.99 -17.10 -31.11
CA LEU A 336 2.62 -16.42 -29.96
C LEU A 336 4.16 -16.39 -30.09
N GLN A 337 4.76 -17.41 -30.71
CA GLN A 337 6.19 -17.45 -31.00
C GLN A 337 6.66 -16.38 -31.99
N GLU A 338 5.85 -16.02 -32.98
CA GLU A 338 6.14 -14.91 -33.89
C GLU A 338 6.04 -13.54 -33.19
N LEU A 339 5.37 -13.48 -32.04
CA LEU A 339 5.31 -12.31 -31.18
C LEU A 339 6.43 -12.29 -30.12
N GLY A 340 7.31 -13.29 -30.12
CA GLY A 340 8.42 -13.40 -29.18
C GLY A 340 8.07 -14.07 -27.84
N ILE A 341 6.90 -14.70 -27.74
CA ILE A 341 6.43 -15.39 -26.52
C ILE A 341 6.83 -16.87 -26.61
N TYR A 342 7.71 -17.30 -25.69
CA TYR A 342 8.28 -18.65 -25.63
C TYR A 342 8.22 -19.21 -24.20
N PRO A 343 7.03 -19.55 -23.69
CA PRO A 343 6.91 -20.21 -22.39
C PRO A 343 7.41 -21.67 -22.45
N ASP A 344 7.70 -22.24 -21.29
CA ASP A 344 7.99 -23.67 -21.15
C ASP A 344 6.69 -24.48 -21.32
N HIS A 345 5.58 -24.04 -20.71
CA HIS A 345 4.26 -24.66 -20.91
C HIS A 345 3.12 -23.63 -21.01
N LEU A 346 2.56 -23.46 -22.19
CA LEU A 346 1.41 -22.57 -22.40
C LEU A 346 0.11 -23.19 -21.88
N HIS A 347 -0.66 -22.44 -21.08
CA HIS A 347 -1.97 -22.91 -20.61
C HIS A 347 -3.01 -22.78 -21.73
N GLY A 348 -3.88 -23.79 -21.85
CA GLY A 348 -4.72 -23.98 -23.05
C GLY A 348 -6.23 -23.91 -22.84
N ALA A 349 -6.71 -23.62 -21.63
CA ALA A 349 -8.15 -23.59 -21.34
C ALA A 349 -8.76 -22.20 -21.57
N HIS A 350 -8.05 -21.16 -21.14
CA HIS A 350 -8.53 -19.78 -21.14
C HIS A 350 -7.47 -18.81 -21.62
N PHE A 351 -7.91 -17.62 -22.01
CA PHE A 351 -7.12 -16.42 -22.17
C PHE A 351 -7.95 -15.25 -21.61
N TYR A 352 -7.35 -14.09 -21.42
CA TYR A 352 -7.97 -13.03 -20.64
C TYR A 352 -7.98 -11.73 -21.43
N LEU A 353 -8.99 -10.90 -21.16
CA LEU A 353 -9.10 -9.55 -21.70
C LEU A 353 -9.18 -8.59 -20.51
N THR A 354 -8.32 -7.60 -20.47
CA THR A 354 -8.24 -6.61 -19.40
C THR A 354 -7.89 -5.23 -19.97
N ASP A 355 -7.98 -4.20 -19.15
CA ASP A 355 -7.50 -2.84 -19.44
C ASP A 355 -6.50 -2.46 -18.35
N ILE A 356 -5.21 -2.55 -18.67
CA ILE A 356 -4.13 -2.28 -17.71
C ILE A 356 -3.88 -0.77 -17.55
N SER A 357 -4.32 0.04 -18.52
CA SER A 357 -4.11 1.49 -18.48
C SER A 357 -5.24 2.21 -19.18
N THR A 358 -6.16 2.74 -18.36
CA THR A 358 -7.31 3.51 -18.84
C THR A 358 -6.91 4.74 -19.68
N GLY A 359 -5.69 5.25 -19.50
CA GLY A 359 -5.15 6.39 -20.23
C GLY A 359 -4.62 6.10 -21.65
N ASP A 360 -4.43 4.83 -22.03
CA ASP A 360 -3.77 4.47 -23.28
C ASP A 360 -4.72 4.17 -24.45
N ASN A 361 -6.04 4.10 -24.16
CA ASN A 361 -7.12 3.75 -25.10
C ASN A 361 -6.91 2.38 -25.76
N ARG A 362 -6.43 1.38 -25.03
CA ARG A 362 -6.31 0.01 -25.52
C ARG A 362 -6.81 -0.98 -24.47
N LYS A 363 -6.94 -2.23 -24.91
CA LYS A 363 -7.17 -3.38 -24.04
C LYS A 363 -6.13 -4.44 -24.33
N GLU A 364 -5.75 -5.15 -23.29
CA GLU A 364 -4.75 -6.20 -23.35
C GLU A 364 -5.39 -7.58 -23.37
N LEU A 365 -4.86 -8.43 -24.24
CA LEU A 365 -5.07 -9.86 -24.19
C LEU A 365 -3.95 -10.50 -23.37
N ALA A 366 -4.31 -11.23 -22.31
CA ALA A 366 -3.36 -11.90 -21.43
C ALA A 366 -3.40 -13.43 -21.61
N PHE A 367 -2.23 -14.06 -21.61
CA PHE A 367 -2.04 -15.50 -21.79
C PHE A 367 -1.19 -16.04 -20.65
N THR A 368 -1.72 -17.00 -19.90
CA THR A 368 -0.99 -17.64 -18.79
C THR A 368 -0.16 -18.80 -19.29
N ALA A 369 0.98 -18.99 -18.67
CA ALA A 369 1.88 -20.09 -18.97
C ALA A 369 2.82 -20.35 -17.79
N ASP A 370 3.54 -21.45 -17.88
CA ASP A 370 4.69 -21.73 -17.03
C ASP A 370 5.95 -21.25 -17.77
N GLY A 371 6.72 -20.39 -17.11
CA GLY A 371 8.04 -19.91 -17.52
C GLY A 371 9.15 -20.86 -17.10
N PRO A 372 10.41 -20.39 -17.12
CA PRO A 372 11.56 -21.18 -16.68
C PRO A 372 11.35 -21.73 -15.26
N SER A 373 11.69 -23.01 -15.05
CA SER A 373 11.52 -23.72 -13.77
C SER A 373 10.06 -23.94 -13.34
N ASP A 374 9.12 -23.90 -14.29
CA ASP A 374 7.68 -24.00 -14.06
C ASP A 374 7.09 -22.82 -13.24
N ASP A 375 7.80 -21.68 -13.20
CA ASP A 375 7.31 -20.48 -12.51
C ASP A 375 6.16 -19.84 -13.31
N PRO A 376 5.06 -19.41 -12.65
CA PRO A 376 3.91 -18.83 -13.35
C PRO A 376 4.30 -17.53 -14.08
N GLU A 377 3.89 -17.37 -15.34
CA GLU A 377 4.06 -16.15 -16.14
C GLU A 377 2.76 -15.77 -16.87
N THR A 378 2.52 -14.47 -16.99
CA THR A 378 1.42 -13.91 -17.78
C THR A 378 1.98 -13.02 -18.89
N PHE A 379 1.70 -13.37 -20.14
CA PHE A 379 2.12 -12.62 -21.31
C PHE A 379 1.01 -11.73 -21.83
N PHE A 380 1.37 -10.53 -22.28
CA PHE A 380 0.40 -9.54 -22.76
C PHE A 380 0.61 -9.20 -24.23
N VAL A 381 -0.51 -9.06 -24.94
CA VAL A 381 -0.60 -8.69 -26.35
C VAL A 381 -1.65 -7.59 -26.52
N VAL A 382 -1.37 -6.62 -27.38
CA VAL A 382 -2.32 -5.56 -27.75
C VAL A 382 -2.52 -5.52 -29.26
N TYR A 383 -3.54 -4.76 -29.67
CA TYR A 383 -3.81 -4.43 -31.06
C TYR A 383 -3.97 -2.92 -31.24
N ASP A 384 -3.16 -2.32 -32.11
CA ASP A 384 -3.23 -0.90 -32.52
C ASP A 384 -3.18 -0.75 -34.06
N GLY A 385 -3.72 -1.77 -34.76
CA GLY A 385 -3.61 -1.95 -36.20
C GLY A 385 -2.64 -3.07 -36.59
N GLU A 386 -1.74 -3.45 -35.68
CA GLU A 386 -0.92 -4.66 -35.73
C GLU A 386 -1.00 -5.41 -34.39
N ILE A 387 -0.85 -6.74 -34.42
CA ILE A 387 -0.76 -7.57 -33.20
C ILE A 387 0.67 -7.50 -32.67
N ARG A 388 0.87 -7.01 -31.43
CA ARG A 388 2.19 -6.90 -30.80
C ARG A 388 2.17 -7.38 -29.36
N SER A 389 3.23 -8.07 -28.93
CA SER A 389 3.44 -8.32 -27.50
C SER A 389 3.95 -7.06 -26.81
N ILE A 390 3.55 -6.87 -25.55
CA ILE A 390 4.00 -5.75 -24.72
C ILE A 390 4.85 -6.23 -23.53
N GLY A 391 5.20 -7.51 -23.49
CA GLY A 391 5.98 -8.10 -22.41
C GLY A 391 5.18 -9.07 -21.56
N ARG A 392 5.66 -9.27 -20.33
CA ARG A 392 5.12 -10.26 -19.39
C ARG A 392 5.24 -9.78 -17.95
N VAL A 393 4.39 -10.35 -17.11
CA VAL A 393 4.41 -10.24 -15.66
C VAL A 393 4.68 -11.64 -15.09
N SER A 394 5.49 -11.71 -14.04
CA SER A 394 5.68 -12.95 -13.29
C SER A 394 4.47 -13.14 -12.37
N GLY A 395 3.95 -14.36 -12.26
CA GLY A 395 2.71 -14.69 -11.58
C GLY A 395 1.44 -14.54 -12.44
N PHE A 396 0.30 -14.87 -11.82
CA PHE A 396 -1.03 -14.70 -12.41
C PHE A 396 -1.75 -13.54 -11.71
N PRO A 397 -1.89 -12.37 -12.35
CA PRO A 397 -2.59 -11.22 -11.77
C PRO A 397 -4.12 -11.40 -11.70
N MET A 398 -4.67 -12.52 -12.20
CA MET A 398 -6.10 -12.77 -12.21
C MET A 398 -6.54 -13.30 -10.84
N GLU A 399 -7.51 -12.64 -10.19
CA GLU A 399 -8.14 -13.12 -8.95
C GLU A 399 -8.71 -14.56 -9.09
N SER A 400 -9.15 -14.95 -10.28
CA SER A 400 -9.64 -16.32 -10.53
C SER A 400 -8.57 -17.42 -10.51
N LEU A 401 -7.29 -17.03 -10.63
CA LEU A 401 -6.14 -17.94 -10.64
C LEU A 401 -5.21 -17.74 -9.44
N ASN A 402 -5.41 -16.68 -8.68
CA ASN A 402 -4.54 -16.24 -7.60
C ASN A 402 -5.37 -15.73 -6.43
N TYR A 403 -4.71 -15.28 -5.37
CA TYR A 403 -5.37 -14.86 -4.12
C TYR A 403 -5.65 -13.36 -4.05
N TYR A 404 -5.31 -12.64 -5.11
CA TYR A 404 -5.47 -11.20 -5.25
C TYR A 404 -5.79 -10.82 -6.70
N ASP A 405 -6.42 -9.67 -6.89
CA ASP A 405 -6.50 -9.02 -8.20
C ASP A 405 -5.28 -8.11 -8.42
N GLY A 406 -4.43 -8.52 -9.35
CA GLY A 406 -3.22 -7.81 -9.72
C GLY A 406 -3.44 -6.70 -10.74
N PHE A 407 -4.64 -6.54 -11.31
CA PHE A 407 -4.92 -5.48 -12.27
C PHE A 407 -5.33 -4.20 -11.56
N GLN A 408 -4.48 -3.19 -11.66
CA GLN A 408 -4.69 -1.87 -11.06
C GLN A 408 -4.65 -0.80 -12.15
N ASP A 409 -5.23 0.36 -11.90
CA ASP A 409 -5.20 1.44 -12.88
C ASP A 409 -3.74 1.91 -13.09
N ASN A 410 -3.22 1.64 -14.29
CA ASN A 410 -1.87 1.97 -14.74
C ASN A 410 -0.72 1.12 -14.16
N TYR A 411 -0.99 -0.03 -13.55
CA TYR A 411 0.02 -1.04 -13.26
C TYR A 411 -0.54 -2.44 -13.08
N VAL A 412 0.34 -3.44 -13.23
CA VAL A 412 0.02 -4.84 -12.90
C VAL A 412 0.89 -5.30 -11.75
N MET A 413 0.25 -5.77 -10.69
CA MET A 413 0.90 -6.45 -9.59
C MET A 413 1.07 -7.94 -9.92
N GLY A 414 2.33 -8.39 -9.93
CA GLY A 414 2.72 -9.79 -10.11
C GLY A 414 3.51 -10.31 -8.91
N ARG A 415 4.21 -11.42 -9.10
CA ARG A 415 5.05 -12.06 -8.07
C ARG A 415 6.52 -11.93 -8.42
N VAL A 416 7.35 -11.65 -7.42
CA VAL A 416 8.81 -11.70 -7.52
C VAL A 416 9.36 -12.64 -6.48
N ARG A 417 10.37 -13.43 -6.87
CA ARG A 417 11.08 -14.33 -5.97
C ARG A 417 12.12 -13.56 -5.16
N SER A 418 12.21 -13.85 -3.86
CA SER A 418 13.23 -13.37 -2.95
C SER A 418 13.94 -14.56 -2.30
N ASP A 419 15.25 -14.46 -2.13
CA ASP A 419 16.10 -15.51 -1.53
C ASP A 419 16.99 -14.89 -0.43
N VAL A 420 16.38 -14.22 0.56
CA VAL A 420 17.10 -13.52 1.65
C VAL A 420 17.21 -14.40 2.89
N LEU A 421 16.12 -14.56 3.64
CA LEU A 421 16.05 -15.50 4.78
C LEU A 421 15.50 -16.87 4.37
N GLU A 422 14.77 -16.94 3.27
CA GLU A 422 14.26 -18.16 2.65
C GLU A 422 13.95 -17.87 1.18
N THR A 423 13.64 -18.91 0.40
CA THR A 423 12.99 -18.71 -0.90
C THR A 423 11.51 -18.37 -0.67
N ALA A 424 11.21 -17.09 -0.78
CA ALA A 424 9.87 -16.54 -0.65
C ALA A 424 9.42 -15.85 -1.95
N TYR A 425 8.13 -15.55 -2.03
CA TYR A 425 7.57 -14.70 -3.07
C TYR A 425 6.96 -13.46 -2.44
N GLY A 426 7.04 -12.35 -3.15
CA GLY A 426 6.41 -11.10 -2.76
C GLY A 426 5.82 -10.36 -3.97
N TYR A 427 5.16 -9.26 -3.70
CA TYR A 427 4.44 -8.50 -4.71
C TYR A 427 5.39 -7.58 -5.49
N GLY A 428 5.46 -7.80 -6.80
CA GLY A 428 6.19 -6.96 -7.74
C GLY A 428 5.22 -6.11 -8.57
N VAL A 429 5.67 -4.95 -9.05
CA VAL A 429 4.83 -4.04 -9.84
C VAL A 429 5.43 -3.81 -11.23
N TRP A 430 4.58 -3.92 -12.25
CA TRP A 430 4.91 -3.63 -13.64
C TRP A 430 4.08 -2.45 -14.14
N TYR A 431 4.73 -1.45 -14.72
CA TYR A 431 4.07 -0.27 -15.27
C TYR A 431 4.11 -0.30 -16.81
N PRO A 432 3.06 0.21 -17.48
CA PRO A 432 3.13 0.49 -18.90
C PRO A 432 4.06 1.69 -19.15
N ASP A 433 5.16 1.47 -19.86
CA ASP A 433 6.01 2.55 -20.34
C ASP A 433 5.36 3.18 -21.59
N TYR A 434 4.74 4.34 -21.42
CA TYR A 434 4.06 5.05 -22.52
C TYR A 434 4.99 5.46 -23.68
N SER A 435 6.32 5.45 -23.49
CA SER A 435 7.27 5.79 -24.55
C SER A 435 7.57 4.62 -25.48
N THR A 436 7.59 3.40 -24.94
CA THR A 436 7.87 2.15 -25.67
C THR A 436 6.60 1.36 -25.98
N GLY A 437 5.56 1.52 -25.16
CA GLY A 437 4.34 0.74 -25.18
C GLY A 437 4.53 -0.68 -24.62
N GLU A 438 5.56 -0.90 -23.80
CA GLU A 438 5.90 -2.18 -23.15
C GLU A 438 5.65 -2.11 -21.63
N LEU A 439 5.45 -3.26 -20.99
CA LEU A 439 5.40 -3.40 -19.54
C LEU A 439 6.82 -3.50 -18.98
N VAL A 440 7.11 -2.65 -17.99
CA VAL A 440 8.42 -2.55 -17.34
C VAL A 440 8.27 -2.85 -15.85
N TYR A 441 9.05 -3.81 -15.37
CA TYR A 441 9.14 -4.08 -13.94
C TYR A 441 9.76 -2.88 -13.22
N SER A 442 9.08 -2.40 -12.18
CA SER A 442 9.65 -1.44 -11.25
C SER A 442 10.51 -2.19 -10.25
N GLU A 443 11.82 -1.96 -10.30
CA GLU A 443 12.75 -2.41 -9.26
C GLU A 443 12.38 -1.69 -7.95
N ASN A 444 11.46 -2.27 -7.18
CA ASN A 444 11.08 -1.76 -5.88
C ASN A 444 12.15 -2.19 -4.89
N THR A 445 12.65 -1.23 -4.11
CA THR A 445 13.51 -1.57 -3.00
C THR A 445 12.70 -2.29 -1.93
N TYR A 446 11.43 -1.98 -1.69
CA TYR A 446 10.58 -2.65 -0.70
C TYR A 446 9.62 -3.64 -1.36
N VAL A 447 9.72 -4.92 -1.01
CA VAL A 447 8.84 -5.98 -1.52
C VAL A 447 8.11 -6.60 -0.34
N GLU A 448 6.80 -6.41 -0.28
CA GLU A 448 5.95 -7.13 0.68
C GLU A 448 5.91 -8.62 0.32
N LEU A 449 6.16 -9.47 1.31
CA LEU A 449 6.20 -10.92 1.14
C LEU A 449 4.80 -11.50 1.33
N GLU A 450 4.48 -12.51 0.53
CA GLU A 450 3.24 -13.24 0.64
C GLU A 450 3.15 -13.99 1.99
N PRO A 451 1.96 -14.10 2.58
CA PRO A 451 1.80 -14.48 3.97
C PRO A 451 1.89 -16.00 4.26
N TRP A 452 2.40 -16.81 3.33
CA TRP A 452 2.23 -18.28 3.37
C TRP A 452 2.92 -19.01 4.51
N TYR A 453 3.96 -18.41 5.09
CA TYR A 453 4.86 -19.10 6.01
C TYR A 453 4.98 -18.32 7.31
N SER A 454 4.79 -19.05 8.40
CA SER A 454 5.22 -18.66 9.73
C SER A 454 6.41 -19.52 10.14
N HIS A 455 7.20 -19.00 11.07
CA HIS A 455 8.40 -19.67 11.55
C HIS A 455 8.43 -19.69 13.07
N VAL A 456 8.98 -20.75 13.65
CA VAL A 456 9.31 -20.74 15.08
C VAL A 456 10.71 -20.17 15.24
N LEU A 457 10.84 -19.11 16.03
CA LEU A 457 12.13 -18.50 16.31
C LEU A 457 12.94 -19.37 17.29
N LEU A 458 14.10 -19.86 16.87
CA LEU A 458 14.93 -20.81 17.62
C LEU A 458 16.07 -20.15 18.42
N ALA A 459 16.39 -18.88 18.13
CA ALA A 459 17.42 -18.10 18.79
C ALA A 459 16.99 -16.64 18.94
N ASP A 460 17.46 -15.97 19.98
CA ASP A 460 17.20 -14.54 20.16
C ASP A 460 17.86 -13.76 19.01
N VAL A 461 17.09 -12.91 18.32
CA VAL A 461 17.54 -12.15 17.16
C VAL A 461 17.42 -10.67 17.45
N PRO A 462 18.54 -9.92 17.46
CA PRO A 462 18.49 -8.46 17.41
C PRO A 462 17.81 -8.00 16.12
N ILE A 463 16.87 -7.08 16.24
CA ILE A 463 16.18 -6.43 15.12
C ILE A 463 16.51 -4.94 15.13
N HIS A 464 16.43 -4.29 13.97
CA HIS A 464 16.72 -2.88 13.79
C HIS A 464 15.46 -2.11 13.35
N TYR A 465 15.17 -0.95 13.92
CA TYR A 465 13.99 -0.18 13.52
C TYR A 465 14.13 0.42 12.11
N SER A 466 15.36 0.67 11.67
CA SER A 466 15.66 1.05 10.30
C SER A 466 16.69 0.10 9.68
N ARG A 467 16.84 0.16 8.35
CA ARG A 467 17.72 -0.72 7.57
C ARG A 467 19.19 -0.27 7.65
N ASP A 468 19.65 -0.09 8.87
CA ASP A 468 21.00 0.29 9.26
C ASP A 468 21.42 -0.53 10.48
N LEU A 469 22.59 -1.15 10.42
CA LEU A 469 23.13 -1.96 11.52
C LEU A 469 23.46 -1.13 12.77
N ASP A 470 23.66 0.18 12.62
CA ASP A 470 23.86 1.09 13.73
C ASP A 470 22.52 1.63 14.30
N SER A 471 21.38 1.26 13.69
CA SER A 471 20.05 1.65 14.15
C SER A 471 19.72 1.07 15.52
N ALA A 472 18.96 1.83 16.30
CA ALA A 472 18.32 1.32 17.50
C ALA A 472 17.40 0.15 17.18
N GLY A 473 17.07 -0.63 18.19
CA GLY A 473 16.21 -1.78 18.01
C GLY A 473 16.04 -2.61 19.26
N GLU A 474 15.42 -3.76 19.07
CA GLU A 474 15.00 -4.66 20.14
C GLU A 474 15.50 -6.09 19.86
N VAL A 475 15.02 -7.05 20.64
CA VAL A 475 15.36 -8.46 20.47
C VAL A 475 14.08 -9.26 20.35
N LEU A 476 13.89 -9.91 19.21
CA LEU A 476 12.90 -10.99 19.10
C LEU A 476 13.39 -12.15 19.95
N THR A 477 12.58 -12.54 20.94
CA THR A 477 12.94 -13.59 21.90
C THR A 477 12.59 -14.96 21.36
N ALA A 478 13.52 -15.93 21.46
CA ALA A 478 13.32 -17.29 20.98
C ALA A 478 12.12 -17.99 21.62
N GLY A 479 11.44 -18.83 20.83
CA GLY A 479 10.34 -19.69 21.24
C GLY A 479 8.95 -19.20 20.79
N GLN A 480 8.87 -18.02 20.20
CA GLN A 480 7.64 -17.45 19.63
C GLN A 480 7.51 -17.74 18.13
N THR A 481 6.30 -17.58 17.61
CA THR A 481 6.04 -17.53 16.17
C THR A 481 6.49 -16.18 15.63
N VAL A 482 7.12 -16.18 14.45
CA VAL A 482 7.48 -14.98 13.71
C VAL A 482 7.06 -15.09 12.25
N TYR A 483 6.92 -13.94 11.62
CA TYR A 483 6.46 -13.79 10.25
C TYR A 483 7.43 -12.91 9.47
N PHE A 484 7.74 -13.31 8.24
CA PHE A 484 8.48 -12.46 7.32
C PHE A 484 7.50 -11.56 6.56
N ILE A 485 7.59 -10.26 6.81
CA ILE A 485 6.59 -9.28 6.37
C ILE A 485 6.96 -8.71 5.00
N ALA A 486 8.21 -8.30 4.85
CA ALA A 486 8.72 -7.64 3.66
C ALA A 486 10.23 -7.82 3.56
N THR A 487 10.80 -7.46 2.41
CA THR A 487 12.25 -7.46 2.20
C THR A 487 12.71 -6.22 1.42
N GLU A 488 13.92 -5.73 1.70
CA GLU A 488 14.54 -4.66 0.92
C GLU A 488 15.64 -5.14 -0.05
N GLY A 489 15.28 -5.84 -1.11
CA GLY A 489 16.24 -6.34 -2.09
C GLY A 489 16.96 -7.61 -1.60
N ASN A 490 18.26 -7.55 -1.29
CA ASN A 490 19.10 -8.75 -1.14
C ASN A 490 19.51 -9.10 0.29
N HIS A 491 19.18 -8.28 1.29
CA HIS A 491 19.78 -8.41 2.63
C HIS A 491 18.85 -8.22 3.81
N TRP A 492 17.92 -7.28 3.72
CA TRP A 492 17.06 -6.91 4.84
C TRP A 492 15.71 -7.60 4.71
N THR A 493 15.24 -8.21 5.80
CA THR A 493 13.88 -8.74 5.93
C THR A 493 13.23 -8.11 7.15
N LEU A 494 12.03 -7.56 6.98
CA LEU A 494 11.18 -7.11 8.07
C LEU A 494 10.54 -8.33 8.71
N VAL A 495 10.78 -8.53 10.01
CA VAL A 495 10.30 -9.69 10.76
C VAL A 495 9.43 -9.21 11.91
N ARG A 496 8.26 -9.83 12.08
CA ARG A 496 7.30 -9.54 13.14
C ARG A 496 7.08 -10.76 14.02
N GLY A 497 7.07 -10.59 15.33
CA GLY A 497 6.66 -11.60 16.31
C GLY A 497 5.15 -11.68 16.47
N GLU A 498 4.66 -12.79 17.01
CA GLU A 498 3.23 -12.95 17.37
C GLU A 498 2.75 -11.93 18.40
N ASP A 499 3.67 -11.30 19.12
CA ASP A 499 3.40 -10.22 20.08
C ASP A 499 3.39 -8.81 19.47
N GLY A 500 3.54 -8.70 18.14
CA GLY A 500 3.59 -7.41 17.44
C GLY A 500 4.96 -6.74 17.40
N THR A 501 5.96 -7.27 18.11
CA THR A 501 7.35 -6.77 18.03
C THR A 501 7.86 -6.91 16.60
N GLU A 502 8.27 -5.80 15.97
CA GLU A 502 8.67 -5.79 14.56
C GLU A 502 9.96 -5.02 14.32
N GLY A 503 10.80 -5.53 13.43
CA GLY A 503 11.99 -4.83 12.96
C GLY A 503 12.76 -5.57 11.87
N TRP A 504 13.77 -4.91 11.35
CA TRP A 504 14.59 -5.38 10.25
C TRP A 504 15.71 -6.30 10.73
N VAL A 505 15.84 -7.44 10.07
CA VAL A 505 16.92 -8.42 10.25
C VAL A 505 17.84 -8.36 9.04
N TYR A 506 19.15 -8.21 9.26
CA TYR A 506 20.15 -8.23 8.20
C TYR A 506 20.72 -9.63 7.98
N SER A 507 20.74 -10.07 6.72
CA SER A 507 21.37 -11.34 6.36
C SER A 507 22.28 -11.26 5.13
N GLU A 508 23.33 -12.08 5.17
CA GLU A 508 24.22 -12.31 4.03
C GLU A 508 24.31 -13.80 3.72
N ASN A 509 23.93 -14.19 2.50
CA ASN A 509 23.93 -15.60 2.07
C ASN A 509 23.19 -16.51 3.07
N ALA A 510 21.97 -16.10 3.44
CA ALA A 510 21.15 -16.77 4.44
C ALA A 510 21.74 -16.82 5.86
N VAL A 511 22.77 -16.04 6.18
CA VAL A 511 23.30 -15.94 7.55
C VAL A 511 22.76 -14.68 8.22
N VAL A 512 22.05 -14.84 9.34
CA VAL A 512 21.66 -13.71 10.20
C VAL A 512 22.93 -13.16 10.85
N THR A 513 23.30 -11.94 10.48
CA THR A 513 24.69 -11.46 10.66
C THR A 513 25.03 -11.20 12.12
N GLU A 514 24.08 -10.67 12.88
CA GLU A 514 24.21 -10.25 14.27
C GLU A 514 24.53 -11.43 15.19
N ILE A 515 24.02 -12.62 14.87
CA ILE A 515 24.22 -13.84 15.65
C ILE A 515 25.08 -14.90 14.94
N GLY A 516 25.37 -14.71 13.65
CA GLY A 516 26.25 -15.55 12.85
C GLY A 516 25.73 -16.98 12.64
N MET A 517 24.40 -17.14 12.56
CA MET A 517 23.72 -18.41 12.38
C MET A 517 23.02 -18.47 11.03
N GLN A 518 22.92 -19.68 10.44
CA GLN A 518 22.15 -19.86 9.21
C GLN A 518 20.67 -19.62 9.48
N SER A 519 19.93 -19.09 8.51
CA SER A 519 18.51 -18.77 8.63
C SER A 519 17.70 -19.98 9.08
N GLU A 520 17.95 -21.16 8.51
CA GLU A 520 17.29 -22.42 8.89
C GLU A 520 17.62 -22.89 10.33
N GLU A 521 18.69 -22.38 10.93
CA GLU A 521 19.05 -22.63 12.35
C GLU A 521 18.39 -21.62 13.30
N VAL A 522 17.90 -20.50 12.77
CA VAL A 522 17.28 -19.39 13.51
C VAL A 522 15.76 -19.45 13.38
N PHE A 523 15.24 -19.75 12.20
CA PHE A 523 13.82 -19.76 11.88
C PHE A 523 13.41 -21.17 11.44
N GLU A 524 12.72 -21.91 12.32
CA GLU A 524 12.23 -23.25 12.01
C GLU A 524 11.25 -23.17 10.83
N GLY A 525 11.48 -23.98 9.81
CA GLY A 525 10.63 -24.02 8.62
C GLY A 525 11.08 -23.10 7.49
N ALA A 526 12.09 -22.24 7.69
CA ALA A 526 12.74 -21.53 6.58
C ALA A 526 13.45 -22.53 5.66
N PHE A 527 13.32 -22.35 4.34
CA PHE A 527 13.94 -23.22 3.34
C PHE A 527 14.37 -22.44 2.08
N PHE A 528 15.35 -22.95 1.36
CA PHE A 528 15.73 -22.44 0.04
C PHE A 528 15.43 -23.46 -1.04
N TYR A 529 14.72 -23.06 -2.09
CA TYR A 529 14.50 -23.86 -3.29
C TYR A 529 15.57 -23.58 -4.34
N ASP A 530 15.84 -24.56 -5.20
CA ASP A 530 16.77 -24.40 -6.33
C ASP A 530 16.17 -23.59 -7.48
#